data_AF-A0A9D6IV50-F1
#
_entry.id   AF-A0A9D6IV50-F1
#
_cell.length_a   1.000
_cell.length_b   1.000
_cell.length_c   1.000
_cell.angle_alpha   90.00
_cell.angle_beta   90.00
_cell.angle_gamma   90.00
#
_symmetry.space_group_name_H-M   'P 1'
#
loop_
_entity.id
_entity.type
_entity.pdbx_description
1 polymer ?
#
loop_
_entity_poly.entity_id
_entity_poly.type
_entity_poly.pdbx_seq_one_letter_code
_entity_poly.pdbx_strand_id
1 'polypeptide(L)' 'MAPGRTPPEIVARLNRELVKVLEMPEIRDQLFTHGMEPMPGSSEALARHIGRELAVWGRVVREAGIRAE' A
#
# COMPACT_ATOMS: atom_id res chain seq x y z
N MET A 1 3.32 3.25 -4.24
CA MET A 1 3.85 2.80 -5.55
C MET A 1 4.11 4.01 -6.43
N ALA A 2 4.90 3.86 -7.49
CA ALA A 2 5.17 4.88 -8.49
C ALA A 2 5.10 4.24 -9.89
N PRO A 3 5.05 5.01 -11.00
CA PRO A 3 5.15 4.46 -12.35
C PRO A 3 6.33 3.51 -12.50
N GLY A 4 6.18 2.43 -13.26
CA GLY A 4 7.17 1.34 -13.31
C GLY A 4 8.58 1.73 -13.78
N ARG A 5 8.74 2.90 -14.40
CA ARG A 5 10.03 3.45 -14.84
C ARG A 5 10.57 4.55 -13.92
N THR A 6 9.95 4.79 -12.76
CA THR A 6 10.48 5.74 -11.78
C THR A 6 11.84 5.23 -11.27
N PRO A 7 12.89 6.08 -11.28
CA PRO A 7 14.22 5.65 -10.83
C PRO A 7 14.22 5.12 -9.38
N PRO A 8 14.97 4.04 -9.09
CA PRO A 8 14.96 3.40 -7.77
C PRO A 8 15.29 4.35 -6.61
N GLU A 9 16.19 5.30 -6.81
CA GLU A 9 16.59 6.29 -5.81
C GLU A 9 15.45 7.25 -5.44
N ILE A 10 14.59 7.58 -6.41
CA ILE A 10 13.40 8.41 -6.16
C ILE A 10 12.36 7.62 -5.37
N VAL A 11 12.15 6.35 -5.73
CA VAL A 11 11.26 5.45 -4.97
C VAL A 11 11.76 5.28 -3.54
N ALA A 12 13.05 5.07 -3.34
CA ALA A 12 13.66 4.92 -2.03
C ALA A 12 13.52 6.19 -1.18
N ARG A 13 13.76 7.37 -1.78
CA ARG A 13 13.55 8.66 -1.09
C ARG A 13 12.10 8.84 -0.67
N LEU A 14 11.15 8.62 -1.58
CA LEU A 14 9.73 8.76 -1.28
C LEU A 14 9.30 7.80 -0.16
N ASN A 15 9.70 6.53 -0.23
CA ASN A 15 9.36 5.54 0.80
C ASN A 15 9.88 5.95 2.18
N ARG A 16 11.13 6.41 2.27
CA ARG A 16 11.70 6.88 3.53
C ARG A 16 10.92 8.03 4.14
N GLU A 17 10.56 9.05 3.35
CA GLU A 17 9.81 10.19 3.88
C GLU A 17 8.38 9.80 4.27
N LEU A 18 7.73 8.92 3.50
CA LEU A 18 6.40 8.40 3.86
C LEU A 18 6.41 7.58 5.15
N VAL A 19 7.41 6.73 5.36
CA VAL A 19 7.56 5.96 6.60
C VAL A 19 7.65 6.90 7.81
N LYS A 20 8.50 7.92 7.74
CA LYS A 20 8.62 8.92 8.82
C LYS A 20 7.27 9.58 9.13
N VAL A 21 6.55 10.04 8.11
CA VAL A 21 5.25 10.71 8.27
C VAL A 21 4.20 9.77 8.89
N LEU A 22 4.15 8.52 8.45
CA LEU A 22 3.21 7.52 8.99
C LEU A 22 3.56 7.05 10.41
N GLU A 23 4.79 7.32 10.87
CA GLU A 23 5.23 7.07 12.25
C GLU A 23 4.98 8.26 13.18
N MET A 24 4.67 9.45 12.65
CA MET A 24 4.36 10.62 13.48
C MET A 24 3.07 10.41 14.28
N PRO A 25 3.08 10.58 15.62
CA PRO A 25 1.90 10.35 16.46
C PRO A 25 0.65 11.10 15.98
N GLU A 26 0.81 12.38 15.61
CA GLU A 26 -0.30 13.23 15.20
C GLU A 26 -0.96 12.72 13.91
N ILE A 27 -0.16 12.20 12.98
CA ILE A 27 -0.63 11.63 11.72
C ILE A 27 -1.30 10.28 11.97
N ARG A 28 -0.73 9.45 12.85
CA ARG A 28 -1.32 8.17 13.24
C ARG A 28 -2.70 8.39 13.86
N ASP A 29 -2.81 9.32 14.80
CA ASP A 29 -4.08 9.64 15.48
C ASP A 29 -5.13 10.18 14.50
N GLN A 30 -4.73 11.04 13.55
CA GLN A 30 -5.61 11.50 12.48
C GLN A 30 -6.10 10.34 11.60
N LEU A 31 -5.21 9.45 11.16
CA LEU A 31 -5.58 8.29 10.36
C LEU A 31 -6.55 7.37 11.12
N PHE A 32 -6.26 7.09 12.40
CA PHE A 32 -7.16 6.28 13.25
C PHE A 32 -8.53 6.93 13.44
N THR A 33 -8.58 8.25 13.59
CA THR A 33 -9.85 9.00 13.68
C THR A 33 -10.70 8.81 12.42
N HIS A 34 -10.06 8.62 11.26
CA HIS A 34 -10.72 8.30 9.99
C HIS A 34 -10.91 6.80 9.73
N GLY A 35 -10.66 5.94 10.73
CA GLY A 35 -10.80 4.48 10.59
C GLY A 35 -9.70 3.82 9.76
N MET A 36 -8.57 4.50 9.55
CA MET A 36 -7.42 4.00 8.80
C MET A 36 -6.30 3.60 9.76
N GLU A 37 -5.77 2.39 9.58
CA GLU A 37 -4.56 1.96 10.27
C GLU A 37 -3.32 2.22 9.41
N PRO A 38 -2.36 3.05 9.87
CA PRO A 38 -1.12 3.29 9.14
C PRO A 38 -0.25 2.03 9.10
N MET A 39 0.21 1.67 7.90
CA MET A 39 1.11 0.54 7.67
C MET A 39 2.47 1.00 7.12
N PRO A 40 3.35 1.60 7.95
CA PRO A 40 4.70 1.93 7.52
C PRO A 40 5.48 0.64 7.19
N GLY A 41 6.34 0.70 6.17
CA GLY A 41 7.13 -0.44 5.74
C GLY A 41 7.93 -0.19 4.47
N SER A 42 8.59 -1.24 3.97
CA SER A 42 9.41 -1.14 2.76
C SER A 42 8.56 -1.19 1.48
N SER A 43 9.11 -0.64 0.39
CA SER A 43 8.47 -0.74 -0.94
C SER A 43 8.25 -2.20 -1.37
N GLU A 44 9.15 -3.10 -0.96
CA GLU A 44 9.03 -4.52 -1.24
C GLU A 44 7.91 -5.19 -0.42
N ALA A 45 7.74 -4.80 0.84
CA ALA A 45 6.64 -5.28 1.67
C ALA A 45 5.28 -4.90 1.06
N LEU A 46 5.17 -3.66 0.53
CA LEU A 46 3.98 -3.22 -0.21
C LEU A 46 3.75 -4.05 -1.47
N ALA A 47 4.78 -4.30 -2.28
CA ALA A 47 4.67 -5.13 -3.48
C ALA A 47 4.19 -6.55 -3.15
N ARG A 48 4.73 -7.16 -2.09
CA ARG A 48 4.30 -8.49 -1.61
C ARG A 48 2.85 -8.48 -1.13
N HIS A 49 2.42 -7.42 -0.43
CA HIS A 49 1.03 -7.31 0.02
C HIS A 49 0.07 -7.25 -1.17
N ILE A 50 0.33 -6.37 -2.14
CA ILE A 50 -0.48 -6.25 -3.36
C ILE A 50 -0.53 -7.59 -4.12
N GLY A 51 0.61 -8.27 -4.26
CA GLY A 51 0.64 -9.59 -4.90
C GLY A 51 -0.26 -10.63 -4.22
N ARG A 52 -0.29 -10.64 -2.88
CA ARG A 52 -1.19 -11.52 -2.11
C ARG A 52 -2.65 -11.15 -2.30
N GLU A 53 -2.98 -9.87 -2.16
CA GLU A 53 -4.35 -9.38 -2.31
C GLU A 53 -4.89 -9.67 -3.72
N LEU A 54 -4.09 -9.44 -4.76
CA LEU A 54 -4.46 -9.77 -6.14
C LEU A 54 -4.74 -11.26 -6.33
N ALA A 55 -3.94 -12.13 -5.72
CA ALA A 55 -4.15 -13.57 -5.81
C ALA A 55 -5.45 -14.00 -5.12
N VAL A 56 -5.69 -13.50 -3.90
CA VAL A 56 -6.89 -13.81 -3.10
C VAL A 56 -8.15 -13.26 -3.77
N TRP A 57 -8.20 -11.95 -4.00
CA TRP A 57 -9.39 -11.31 -4.54
C TRP A 57 -9.64 -11.67 -6.00
N GLY A 58 -8.58 -11.87 -6.79
CA GLY A 58 -8.72 -12.38 -8.15
C GLY A 58 -9.39 -13.76 -8.18
N ARG A 59 -9.08 -14.63 -7.21
CA ARG A 59 -9.78 -15.92 -7.07
C ARG A 59 -11.24 -15.72 -6.69
N VAL A 60 -11.52 -14.91 -5.66
CA VAL A 60 -12.89 -14.63 -5.20
C VAL A 60 -13.77 -14.10 -6.34
N VAL A 61 -13.28 -13.12 -7.11
CA VAL A 61 -14.01 -12.54 -8.25
C VAL A 61 -14.36 -13.60 -9.29
N ARG A 62 -13.40 -14.48 -9.64
CA ARG A 62 -13.62 -15.55 -10.62
C ARG A 62 -14.64 -16.58 -10.11
N GLU A 63 -14.51 -17.02 -8.86
CA GLU A 63 -15.41 -18.02 -8.27
C GLU A 63 -16.84 -17.47 -8.07
N ALA A 64 -16.97 -16.19 -7.72
CA ALA A 64 -18.27 -15.54 -7.54
C ALA A 64 -18.90 -15.05 -8.86
N GLY A 65 -18.22 -15.19 -10.01
CA GLY A 65 -18.73 -14.73 -11.31
C GLY A 65 -18.90 -13.21 -11.43
N ILE A 66 -18.20 -12.43 -10.60
CA ILE A 66 -18.31 -10.97 -10.57
C ILE A 66 -17.61 -10.39 -11.81
N ARG A 67 -18.25 -9.42 -12.46
CA ARG A 67 -17.71 -8.70 -13.63
C ARG A 67 -17.76 -7.20 -13.35
N ALA A 68 -16.72 -6.48 -13.78
CA ALA A 68 -16.80 -5.04 -13.91
C ALA A 68 -17.70 -4.71 -15.12
N GLU A 69 -18.54 -3.71 -14.96
CA GLU A 69 -19.40 -3.13 -16.01
C GLU A 69 -18.61 -2.30 -17.03
#